data_AF-A0AAD5YSP2-F1
#
_entry.id   AF-A0AAD5YSP2-F1
#
_cell.length_a   1.000
_cell.length_b   1.000
_cell.length_c   1.000
_cell.angle_alpha   90.00
_cell.angle_beta   90.00
_cell.angle_gamma   90.00
#
_symmetry.space_group_name_H-M   'P 1'
#
loop_
_entity.id
_entity.type
_entity.pdbx_description
1 polymer ?
#
loop_
_entity_poly.entity_id
_entity_poly.type
_entity_poly.pdbx_seq_one_letter_code
_entity_poly.pdbx_strand_id
1 'polypeptide(L)'
;MQHTQNIIEYLNHDIGAAKCWVQSTPNAPINFPESKWKNILKRRAINLDKVYDALFINRAPQEEVASLRGHKIVFKQSSEVKKGVETSGEWESTWRVMVKATTFVFSHHQSELEKYGAFIGIKFQRREVGGHQHVFTFVKGVHVAIRGGSMSSLLNHKIHKEYAELSLAPDGIE
;
A
#
# COMPACT_ATOMS: atom_id res chain seq x y z
N MET A 1 -6.73 -16.27 18.36
CA MET A 1 -7.59 -16.76 17.25
C MET A 1 -9.00 -16.14 17.25
N GLN A 2 -9.63 -15.87 18.41
CA GLN A 2 -10.96 -15.22 18.49
C GLN A 2 -11.09 -13.89 17.73
N HIS A 3 -10.06 -13.03 17.74
CA HIS A 3 -10.10 -11.74 17.01
C HIS A 3 -10.35 -11.88 15.50
N THR A 4 -9.71 -12.85 14.85
CA THR A 4 -9.84 -13.05 13.41
C THR A 4 -11.18 -13.68 13.05
N GLN A 5 -11.76 -14.53 13.91
CA GLN A 5 -13.09 -15.12 13.71
C GLN A 5 -14.20 -14.05 13.80
N ASN A 6 -14.17 -13.22 14.83
CA ASN A 6 -15.14 -12.11 14.98
C ASN A 6 -15.08 -11.14 13.80
N ILE A 7 -13.86 -10.79 13.33
CA ILE A 7 -13.68 -9.93 12.15
C ILE A 7 -14.26 -10.56 10.89
N ILE A 8 -14.09 -11.88 10.68
CA ILE A 8 -14.65 -12.57 9.53
C ILE A 8 -16.18 -12.55 9.58
N GLU A 9 -16.78 -12.71 10.76
CA GLU A 9 -18.23 -12.57 10.95
C GLU A 9 -18.72 -11.14 10.63
N TYR A 10 -18.03 -10.11 11.14
CA TYR A 10 -18.36 -8.71 10.79
C TYR A 10 -18.16 -8.42 9.30
N LEU A 11 -17.10 -8.94 8.68
CA LEU A 11 -16.83 -8.80 7.25
C LEU A 11 -17.87 -9.48 6.37
N ASN A 12 -18.38 -10.63 6.81
CA ASN A 12 -19.43 -11.38 6.12
C ASN A 12 -20.79 -10.65 6.21
N HIS A 13 -21.01 -9.86 7.26
CA HIS A 13 -22.26 -9.13 7.46
C HIS A 13 -22.25 -7.74 6.82
N ASP A 14 -21.27 -6.88 7.15
CA ASP A 14 -21.11 -5.54 6.58
C ASP A 14 -19.67 -5.00 6.75
N ILE A 15 -19.11 -4.50 5.66
CA ILE A 15 -17.81 -3.83 5.63
C ILE A 15 -17.82 -2.53 6.44
N GLY A 16 -18.98 -1.86 6.54
CA GLY A 16 -19.19 -0.71 7.41
C GLY A 16 -19.03 -1.07 8.88
N ALA A 17 -19.71 -2.12 9.33
CA ALA A 17 -19.58 -2.64 10.70
C ALA A 17 -18.15 -3.07 11.03
N ALA A 18 -17.47 -3.76 10.11
CA ALA A 18 -16.07 -4.14 10.28
C ALA A 18 -15.14 -2.91 10.38
N LYS A 19 -15.40 -1.84 9.62
CA LYS A 19 -14.63 -0.58 9.73
C LYS A 19 -14.86 0.10 11.09
N CYS A 20 -16.10 0.24 11.52
CA CYS A 20 -16.44 0.83 12.83
C CYS A 20 -15.81 0.03 13.97
N TRP A 21 -15.82 -1.30 13.89
CA TRP A 21 -15.18 -2.16 14.88
C TRP A 21 -13.67 -1.91 14.95
N VAL A 22 -12.98 -1.89 13.80
CA VAL A 22 -11.53 -1.58 13.75
C VAL A 22 -11.24 -0.22 14.37
N GLN A 23 -12.04 0.80 14.07
CA GLN A 23 -11.86 2.15 14.63
C GLN A 23 -12.14 2.23 16.14
N SER A 24 -13.09 1.42 16.63
CA SER A 24 -13.43 1.35 18.05
C SER A 24 -12.46 0.51 18.89
N THR A 25 -11.56 -0.25 18.26
CA THR A 25 -10.67 -1.17 18.97
C THR A 25 -9.39 -0.44 19.42
N PRO A 26 -9.08 -0.43 20.73
CA PRO A 26 -7.94 0.33 21.27
C PRO A 26 -6.56 -0.14 20.78
N ASN A 27 -6.46 -1.34 20.20
CA ASN A 27 -5.21 -1.89 19.64
C ASN A 27 -5.07 -1.71 18.12
N ALA A 28 -6.00 -0.99 17.48
CA ALA A 28 -5.89 -0.72 16.05
C ALA A 28 -4.68 0.21 15.77
N PRO A 29 -3.95 -0.01 14.66
CA PRO A 29 -2.80 0.82 14.34
C PRO A 29 -3.23 2.27 14.07
N ILE A 30 -2.93 3.14 15.04
CA ILE A 30 -3.28 4.57 15.05
C ILE A 30 -2.77 5.34 13.84
N ASN A 31 -1.69 4.85 13.22
CA ASN A 31 -1.03 5.51 12.10
C ASN A 31 -1.60 5.11 10.74
N PHE A 32 -2.58 4.20 10.61
CA PHE A 32 -3.06 3.77 9.28
C PHE A 32 -4.20 4.64 8.75
N PRO A 33 -4.16 5.13 7.48
CA PRO A 33 -5.16 6.07 6.99
C PRO A 33 -6.55 5.44 6.86
N GLU A 34 -7.57 6.14 7.36
CA GLU A 34 -8.93 5.60 7.41
C GLU A 34 -9.50 5.16 6.06
N SER A 35 -9.16 5.93 5.03
CA SER A 35 -9.60 5.71 3.65
C SER A 35 -9.08 4.40 3.05
N LYS A 36 -8.06 3.78 3.65
CA LYS A 36 -7.42 2.56 3.14
C LYS A 36 -7.88 1.28 3.84
N TRP A 37 -8.53 1.38 5.01
CA TRP A 37 -9.05 0.20 5.73
C TRP A 37 -10.02 -0.62 4.88
N LYS A 38 -10.85 0.05 4.06
CA LYS A 38 -11.78 -0.62 3.15
C LYS A 38 -11.09 -1.56 2.16
N ASN A 39 -9.85 -1.27 1.76
CA ASN A 39 -9.10 -2.14 0.85
C ASN A 39 -8.54 -3.36 1.57
N ILE A 40 -8.04 -3.20 2.81
CA ILE A 40 -7.64 -4.32 3.67
C ILE A 40 -8.84 -5.23 3.91
N LEU A 41 -9.97 -4.66 4.39
CA LEU A 41 -11.18 -5.41 4.72
C LEU A 41 -11.75 -6.18 3.51
N LYS A 42 -11.69 -5.59 2.31
CA LYS A 42 -12.08 -6.26 1.06
C LYS A 42 -11.06 -7.26 0.52
N ARG A 43 -9.95 -7.50 1.23
CA ARG A 43 -8.80 -8.31 0.77
C ARG A 43 -8.30 -7.90 -0.61
N ARG A 44 -8.41 -6.60 -0.94
CA ARG A 44 -7.94 -6.05 -2.21
C ARG A 44 -6.46 -5.71 -2.09
N ALA A 45 -5.74 -5.88 -3.20
CA ALA A 45 -4.34 -5.46 -3.29
C ALA A 45 -4.20 -3.99 -2.85
N ILE A 46 -3.28 -3.77 -1.93
CA ILE A 46 -3.00 -2.45 -1.37
C ILE A 46 -1.95 -1.79 -2.26
N ASN A 47 -2.31 -0.64 -2.82
CA ASN A 47 -1.36 0.19 -3.53
C ASN A 47 -0.52 0.95 -2.48
N LEU A 48 0.77 0.63 -2.37
CA LEU A 48 1.67 1.25 -1.41
C LEU A 48 1.88 2.74 -1.66
N ASP A 49 1.97 3.20 -2.91
CA ASP A 49 2.09 4.63 -3.23
C ASP A 49 0.93 5.41 -2.64
N LYS A 50 -0.29 4.87 -2.72
CA LYS A 50 -1.49 5.49 -2.13
C LYS A 50 -1.51 5.43 -0.61
N VAL A 51 -0.84 4.45 0.00
CA VAL A 51 -0.70 4.38 1.46
C VAL A 51 0.36 5.39 1.91
N TYR A 52 1.50 5.46 1.22
CA TYR A 52 2.58 6.41 1.47
C TYR A 52 2.08 7.86 1.39
N ASP A 53 1.41 8.21 0.29
CA ASP A 53 0.80 9.53 0.07
C ASP A 53 -0.14 9.90 1.24
N ALA A 54 -1.01 8.98 1.64
CA ALA A 54 -1.92 9.20 2.76
C ALA A 54 -1.27 9.21 4.16
N LEU A 55 -0.06 8.65 4.31
CA LEU A 55 0.67 8.59 5.58
C LEU A 55 1.60 9.79 5.78
N PHE A 56 2.31 10.19 4.72
CA PHE A 56 3.46 11.10 4.82
C PHE A 56 3.28 12.38 4.03
N ILE A 57 2.32 12.42 3.10
CA ILE A 57 2.04 13.58 2.24
C ILE A 57 0.72 14.21 2.69
N ASN A 58 0.70 14.64 3.95
CA ASN A 58 -0.44 15.35 4.51
C ASN A 58 -0.47 16.78 3.95
N ARG A 59 -1.01 16.99 2.74
CA ARG A 59 -1.25 18.33 2.19
C ARG A 59 -2.67 18.77 2.51
N ALA A 60 -2.79 19.84 3.30
CA ALA A 60 -4.03 20.61 3.33
C ALA A 60 -4.33 21.09 1.90
N PRO A 61 -5.59 21.01 1.42
CA PRO A 61 -5.94 21.57 0.13
C PRO A 61 -5.61 23.08 0.15
N GLN A 62 -4.67 23.51 -0.68
CA GLN A 62 -4.47 24.93 -0.92
C GLN A 62 -5.67 25.43 -1.75
N GLU A 63 -6.62 26.04 -1.07
CA GLU A 63 -7.72 26.76 -1.71
C GLU A 63 -7.19 28.14 -2.12
N GLU A 64 -6.95 28.33 -3.40
CA GLU A 64 -6.66 29.66 -3.93
C GLU A 64 -8.00 30.33 -4.23
N VAL A 65 -8.32 31.37 -3.47
CA VAL A 65 -9.56 32.13 -3.64
C VAL A 65 -9.25 33.38 -4.45
N ALA A 66 -9.73 33.42 -5.69
CA ALA A 66 -9.76 34.66 -6.46
C ALA A 66 -11.15 35.30 -6.35
N SER A 67 -11.22 36.61 -6.12
CA SER A 67 -12.47 37.37 -6.12
C SER A 67 -12.52 38.25 -7.36
N LEU A 68 -13.51 38.05 -8.22
CA LEU A 68 -13.75 38.89 -9.39
C LEU A 68 -15.15 39.50 -9.29
N ARG A 69 -15.23 40.83 -9.20
CA ARG A 69 -16.48 41.63 -9.16
C ARG A 69 -17.56 41.06 -8.23
N GLY A 70 -17.19 40.70 -7.00
CA GLY A 70 -18.13 40.22 -5.98
C GLY A 70 -18.46 38.72 -6.04
N HIS A 71 -17.98 38.00 -7.05
CA HIS A 71 -18.07 36.54 -7.11
C HIS A 71 -16.76 35.91 -6.60
N LYS A 72 -16.88 35.05 -5.58
CA LYS A 72 -15.78 34.27 -5.02
C LYS A 72 -15.58 33.01 -5.88
N ILE A 73 -14.46 32.94 -6.59
CA ILE A 73 -14.07 31.76 -7.37
C ILE A 73 -13.03 31.01 -6.52
N VAL A 74 -13.42 29.81 -6.05
CA VAL A 74 -12.51 28.94 -5.30
C VAL A 74 -11.81 28.02 -6.30
N PHE A 75 -10.54 28.30 -6.58
CA PHE A 75 -9.68 27.38 -7.29
C PHE A 75 -9.19 26.33 -6.30
N LYS A 76 -9.83 25.15 -6.34
CA LYS A 76 -9.23 23.95 -5.77
C LYS A 76 -8.10 23.54 -6.71
N GLN A 77 -6.89 24.04 -6.48
CA GLN A 77 -5.73 23.52 -7.17
C GLN A 77 -5.56 22.05 -6.77
N SER A 78 -5.96 21.13 -7.65
CA SER A 78 -5.56 19.73 -7.54
C SER A 78 -4.09 19.65 -7.94
N SER A 79 -3.20 20.08 -7.05
CA SER A 79 -1.79 19.72 -7.14
C SER A 79 -1.62 18.24 -6.78
N GLU A 80 -2.31 17.34 -7.50
CA GLU A 80 -2.08 15.90 -7.46
C GLU A 80 -0.77 15.57 -8.18
N VAL A 81 0.36 16.11 -7.70
CA VAL A 81 1.62 15.39 -7.90
C VAL A 81 1.61 14.28 -6.86
N LYS A 82 1.03 13.13 -7.23
CA LYS A 82 1.05 11.89 -6.44
C LYS A 82 2.52 11.49 -6.27
N LYS A 83 3.16 11.95 -5.19
CA LYS A 83 4.50 11.50 -4.83
C LYS A 83 4.34 10.07 -4.31
N GLY A 84 4.71 9.12 -5.16
CA GLY A 84 4.78 7.70 -4.80
C GLY A 84 5.95 7.44 -3.87
N VAL A 85 6.14 6.18 -3.53
CA VAL A 85 7.36 5.76 -2.82
C VAL A 85 8.54 5.88 -3.77
N GLU A 86 9.56 6.67 -3.41
CA GLU A 86 10.73 6.94 -4.26
C GLU A 86 12.02 6.32 -3.69
N THR A 87 12.06 6.05 -2.38
CA THR A 87 13.23 5.50 -1.70
C THR A 87 12.92 4.18 -0.99
N SER A 88 13.97 3.36 -0.78
CA SER A 88 13.84 2.09 -0.06
C SER A 88 13.37 2.29 1.39
N GLY A 89 13.80 3.38 2.05
CA GLY A 89 13.38 3.72 3.41
C GLY A 89 11.90 4.13 3.51
N GLU A 90 11.39 4.89 2.54
CA GLU A 90 9.96 5.20 2.43
C GLU A 90 9.14 3.93 2.18
N TRP A 91 9.66 3.04 1.33
CA TRP A 91 9.04 1.75 1.05
C TRP A 91 8.93 0.90 2.31
N GLU A 92 10.05 0.72 3.03
CA GLU A 92 10.12 -0.10 4.23
C GLU A 92 9.21 0.45 5.34
N SER A 93 9.22 1.78 5.53
CA SER A 93 8.38 2.45 6.52
C SER A 93 6.90 2.26 6.21
N THR A 94 6.51 2.43 4.94
CA THR A 94 5.12 2.23 4.47
C THR A 94 4.71 0.77 4.58
N TRP A 95 5.58 -0.14 4.17
CA TRP A 95 5.37 -1.59 4.24
C TRP A 95 5.12 -2.02 5.68
N ARG A 96 5.95 -1.59 6.63
CA ARG A 96 5.79 -1.92 8.05
C ARG A 96 4.44 -1.48 8.62
N VAL A 97 3.97 -0.29 8.26
CA VAL A 97 2.65 0.20 8.69
C VAL A 97 1.53 -0.64 8.06
N MET A 98 1.66 -0.98 6.77
CA MET A 98 0.72 -1.84 6.06
C MET A 98 0.67 -3.26 6.64
N VAL A 99 1.82 -3.85 6.99
CA VAL A 99 1.88 -5.16 7.66
C VAL A 99 1.14 -5.12 8.97
N LYS A 100 1.42 -4.14 9.85
CA LYS A 100 0.69 -4.00 11.14
C LYS A 100 -0.82 -3.88 10.96
N ALA A 101 -1.28 -3.07 9.99
CA ALA A 101 -2.71 -2.92 9.70
C ALA A 101 -3.33 -4.21 9.15
N THR A 102 -2.62 -4.92 8.29
CA THR A 102 -3.11 -6.16 7.69
C THR A 102 -3.12 -7.31 8.70
N THR A 103 -2.10 -7.45 9.55
CA THR A 103 -2.02 -8.50 10.55
C THR A 103 -2.96 -8.28 11.73
N PHE A 104 -3.32 -7.03 12.01
CA PHE A 104 -4.39 -6.71 12.95
C PHE A 104 -5.72 -7.33 12.53
N VAL A 105 -6.03 -7.31 11.23
CA VAL A 105 -7.28 -7.88 10.66
C VAL A 105 -7.12 -9.37 10.34
N PHE A 106 -6.00 -9.73 9.73
CA PHE A 106 -5.67 -11.07 9.22
C PHE A 106 -4.34 -11.55 9.81
N SER A 107 -4.37 -11.93 11.08
CA SER A 107 -3.19 -12.41 11.83
C SER A 107 -2.38 -13.51 11.12
N HIS A 108 -3.06 -14.41 10.40
CA HIS A 108 -2.45 -15.51 9.65
C HIS A 108 -1.55 -15.07 8.48
N HIS A 109 -1.70 -13.83 7.97
CA HIS A 109 -0.84 -13.31 6.90
C HIS A 109 0.51 -12.77 7.41
N GLN A 110 0.74 -12.71 8.73
CA GLN A 110 1.94 -12.09 9.30
C GLN A 110 3.24 -12.70 8.77
N SER A 111 3.38 -14.02 8.88
CA SER A 111 4.62 -14.71 8.45
C SER A 111 4.93 -14.47 6.98
N GLU A 112 3.90 -14.44 6.15
CA GLU A 112 4.02 -14.23 4.71
C GLU A 112 4.48 -12.79 4.40
N LEU A 113 3.83 -11.80 5.00
CA LEU A 113 4.13 -10.39 4.80
C LEU A 113 5.53 -10.00 5.30
N GLU A 114 5.97 -10.59 6.41
CA GLU A 114 7.33 -10.41 6.93
C GLU A 114 8.39 -11.00 6.00
N LYS A 115 8.17 -12.23 5.51
CA LYS A 115 9.06 -12.88 4.55
C LYS A 115 9.17 -12.10 3.25
N TYR A 116 8.04 -11.60 2.72
CA TYR A 116 8.04 -10.78 1.52
C TYR A 116 8.76 -9.45 1.75
N GLY A 117 8.52 -8.80 2.89
CA GLY A 117 9.23 -7.59 3.30
C GLY A 117 10.75 -7.78 3.30
N ALA A 118 11.22 -8.85 3.94
CA ALA A 118 12.64 -9.21 3.98
C ALA A 118 13.21 -9.50 2.58
N PHE A 119 12.47 -10.24 1.74
CA PHE A 119 12.87 -10.54 0.37
C PHE A 119 13.09 -9.28 -0.47
N ILE A 120 12.18 -8.31 -0.40
CA ILE A 120 12.34 -7.03 -1.09
C ILE A 120 13.47 -6.19 -0.47
N GLY A 121 13.61 -6.21 0.86
CA GLY A 121 14.73 -5.56 1.55
C GLY A 121 16.10 -6.01 1.03
N ILE A 122 16.28 -7.33 0.84
CA ILE A 122 17.50 -7.90 0.24
C ILE A 122 17.69 -7.41 -1.20
N LYS A 123 16.62 -7.26 -1.99
CA LYS A 123 16.70 -6.73 -3.37
C LYS A 123 17.16 -5.28 -3.41
N PHE A 124 16.71 -4.44 -2.47
CA PHE A 124 17.22 -3.07 -2.33
C PHE A 124 18.70 -3.07 -1.94
N GLN A 125 19.10 -3.86 -0.93
CA GLN A 125 20.51 -3.90 -0.47
C GLN A 125 21.50 -4.37 -1.54
N ARG A 126 21.07 -5.23 -2.46
CA ARG A 126 21.92 -5.75 -3.55
C ARG A 126 22.07 -4.80 -4.74
N ARG A 127 21.32 -3.70 -4.78
CA ARG A 127 21.36 -2.74 -5.88
C ARG A 127 21.84 -1.39 -5.36
N GLU A 128 22.51 -0.67 -6.23
CA GLU A 128 22.85 0.73 -5.99
C GLU A 128 21.57 1.60 -6.05
N VAL A 129 21.61 2.80 -5.48
CA VAL A 129 20.43 3.69 -5.40
C VAL A 129 19.83 3.97 -6.78
N GLY A 130 20.66 4.10 -7.82
CA GLY A 130 20.19 4.25 -9.21
C GLY A 130 19.42 3.03 -9.75
N GLY A 131 19.68 1.83 -9.20
CA GLY A 131 19.00 0.59 -9.56
C GLY A 131 17.71 0.32 -8.80
N HIS A 132 17.34 1.14 -7.80
CA HIS A 132 16.13 0.95 -6.99
C HIS A 132 14.83 1.05 -7.81
N GLN A 133 14.83 1.80 -8.92
CA GLN A 133 13.67 1.88 -9.84
C GLN A 133 13.23 0.50 -10.35
N HIS A 134 14.18 -0.38 -10.65
CA HIS A 134 13.88 -1.75 -11.08
C HIS A 134 13.21 -2.57 -9.98
N VAL A 135 13.58 -2.34 -8.72
CA VAL A 135 12.94 -2.98 -7.55
C VAL A 135 11.51 -2.47 -7.40
N PHE A 136 11.28 -1.16 -7.59
CA PHE A 136 9.92 -0.61 -7.56
C PHE A 136 9.04 -1.14 -8.68
N THR A 137 9.55 -1.23 -9.91
CA THR A 137 8.83 -1.82 -11.05
C THR A 137 8.50 -3.29 -10.78
N PHE A 138 9.45 -4.06 -10.26
CA PHE A 138 9.23 -5.45 -9.82
C PHE A 138 8.09 -5.55 -8.80
N VAL A 139 8.17 -4.79 -7.70
CA VAL A 139 7.16 -4.82 -6.62
C VAL A 139 5.78 -4.42 -7.14
N LYS A 140 5.69 -3.38 -7.97
CA LYS A 140 4.43 -2.95 -8.61
C LYS A 140 3.85 -4.07 -9.49
N GLY A 141 4.69 -4.74 -10.28
CA GLY A 141 4.31 -5.89 -11.09
C GLY A 141 3.72 -7.03 -10.27
N VAL A 142 4.42 -7.46 -9.22
CA VAL A 142 3.95 -8.51 -8.31
C VAL A 142 2.59 -8.14 -7.69
N HIS A 143 2.42 -6.90 -7.23
CA HIS A 143 1.16 -6.44 -6.63
C HIS A 143 0.01 -6.36 -7.63
N VAL A 144 0.28 -6.01 -8.89
CA VAL A 144 -0.73 -6.00 -9.97
C VAL A 144 -1.14 -7.42 -10.34
N ALA A 145 -0.19 -8.36 -10.45
CA ALA A 145 -0.49 -9.76 -10.74
C ALA A 145 -1.40 -10.38 -9.67
N ILE A 146 -1.09 -10.12 -8.40
CA ILE A 146 -1.90 -10.59 -7.27
C ILE A 146 -3.26 -9.88 -7.21
N ARG A 147 -3.38 -8.65 -7.73
CA ARG A 147 -4.64 -7.91 -7.83
C ARG A 147 -5.58 -8.47 -8.92
N GLY A 148 -5.02 -9.06 -9.97
CA GLY A 148 -5.75 -9.49 -11.17
C GLY A 148 -6.24 -10.94 -11.17
N GLY A 149 -5.79 -11.79 -10.23
CA GLY A 149 -6.11 -13.21 -10.21
C GLY A 149 -6.35 -13.77 -8.81
N SER A 150 -7.22 -14.77 -8.73
CA SER A 150 -7.56 -15.53 -7.52
C SER A 150 -6.31 -15.89 -6.72
N MET A 151 -6.33 -15.57 -5.42
CA MET A 151 -5.19 -15.60 -4.49
C MET A 151 -4.25 -16.80 -4.67
N SER A 152 -2.94 -16.56 -4.57
CA SER A 152 -2.07 -17.50 -3.85
C SER A 152 -0.70 -16.87 -3.59
N SER A 153 -0.65 -16.06 -2.55
CA SER A 153 0.56 -15.60 -1.87
C SER A 153 1.46 -14.57 -2.57
N LEU A 154 1.88 -13.57 -1.78
CA LEU A 154 2.99 -12.64 -2.06
C LEU A 154 4.35 -13.35 -2.17
N LEU A 155 4.45 -14.63 -1.80
CA LEU A 155 5.66 -15.43 -1.93
C LEU A 155 5.61 -16.37 -3.14
N ASN A 156 4.68 -16.15 -4.08
CA ASN A 156 4.55 -17.01 -5.25
C ASN A 156 5.82 -16.95 -6.12
N HIS A 157 6.60 -18.03 -6.05
CA HIS A 157 7.89 -18.12 -6.74
C HIS A 157 7.76 -18.01 -8.27
N LYS A 158 6.63 -18.44 -8.85
CA LYS A 158 6.39 -18.34 -10.29
C LYS A 158 6.24 -16.86 -10.71
N ILE A 159 5.43 -16.10 -9.98
CA ILE A 159 5.23 -14.66 -10.19
C ILE A 159 6.56 -13.93 -9.99
N HIS A 160 7.31 -14.27 -8.93
CA HIS A 160 8.61 -13.64 -8.68
C HIS A 160 9.62 -13.91 -9.79
N LYS A 161 9.63 -15.11 -10.39
CA LYS A 161 10.54 -15.42 -11.50
C LYS A 161 10.19 -14.61 -12.74
N GLU A 162 8.92 -14.58 -13.11
CA GLU A 162 8.40 -13.85 -14.27
C GLU A 162 8.69 -12.34 -14.19
N TYR A 163 8.41 -11.71 -13.06
CA TYR A 163 8.72 -10.29 -12.87
C TYR A 163 10.21 -10.03 -12.62
N ALA A 164 10.96 -10.99 -12.08
CA ALA A 164 12.41 -10.83 -11.93
C ALA A 164 13.08 -10.75 -13.29
N GLU A 165 12.71 -11.62 -14.24
CA GLU A 165 13.19 -11.61 -15.62
C GLU A 165 12.87 -10.27 -16.32
N LEU A 166 11.66 -9.73 -16.12
CA LEU A 166 11.27 -8.41 -16.64
C LEU A 166 12.03 -7.24 -15.99
N SER A 167 12.43 -7.36 -14.71
CA SER A 167 13.22 -6.35 -14.00
C SER A 167 14.74 -6.50 -14.19
N LEU A 168 15.17 -7.57 -14.86
CA LEU A 168 16.56 -7.93 -15.15
C LEU A 168 16.91 -7.73 -16.62
N ALA A 169 15.94 -7.42 -17.50
CA ALA A 169 16.25 -6.99 -18.85
C ALA A 169 17.20 -5.79 -18.74
N PRO A 170 18.46 -5.90 -19.22
CA PRO A 170 19.30 -4.73 -19.35
C PRO A 170 18.53 -3.76 -20.25
N ASP A 171 18.49 -2.48 -19.88
CA ASP A 171 18.05 -1.44 -20.79
C ASP A 171 18.73 -1.70 -22.13
N GLY A 172 17.94 -2.07 -23.13
CA GLY A 172 18.44 -2.38 -24.46
C GLY A 172 19.13 -1.14 -25.00
N ILE A 173 20.44 -1.13 -24.93
CA ILE A 173 21.30 -0.32 -25.77
C ILE A 173 22.08 -1.32 -26.64
N GLU A 174 21.53 -1.57 -27.82
CA GLU A 174 22.31 -1.57 -29.06
C GLU A 174 21.62 -0.64 -30.05
#